data_AF-W3VBL1-F1
#
_entry.id   AF-W3VBL1-F1
#
_cell.length_a   1.000
_cell.length_b   1.000
_cell.length_c   1.000
_cell.angle_alpha   90.00
_cell.angle_beta   90.00
_cell.angle_gamma   90.00
#
_symmetry.space_group_name_H-M   'P 1'
#
loop_
_entity.id
_entity.type
_entity.pdbx_description
1 polymer ?
#
loop_
_entity_poly.entity_id
_entity_poly.type
_entity_poly.pdbx_seq_one_letter_code
_entity_poly.pdbx_strand_id
1 'polypeptide(L)'
;MDRIERPSYNVLSQPTAQPSVTAKHKQDFDQALELMPDQQTLKERQQRWMQGASLEEVLSDFNLATRRKIVWQWHQTLPSDNQSSQRAQLEGKLIAPIQEHLWSQFGGLTLPVKPQLDLPELRTIVREFAPTGRQQETVLLKVLGEIKSLDGNEYLSDLIRRELQTLIPRNGMVDNLIRNSHKLDLEE
;
A
#
# COMPACT_ATOMS: atom_id res chain seq x y z
N MET A 1 -12.46 58.99 45.35
CA MET A 1 -11.70 59.47 44.18
C MET A 1 -10.79 58.36 43.73
N ASP A 2 -11.13 57.83 42.56
CA ASP A 2 -10.59 56.75 41.73
C ASP A 2 -9.32 55.99 42.10
N ARG A 3 -9.44 54.65 42.15
CA ARG A 3 -8.47 53.77 41.49
C ARG A 3 -9.02 52.37 41.15
N ILE A 4 -9.56 52.28 39.94
CA ILE A 4 -9.43 51.20 38.93
C ILE A 4 -9.67 49.75 39.41
N GLU A 5 -10.84 49.25 39.05
CA GLU A 5 -11.19 47.83 38.95
C GLU A 5 -10.26 47.07 37.99
N ARG A 6 -9.80 45.89 38.40
CA ARG A 6 -9.42 44.80 37.50
C ARG A 6 -10.19 43.55 37.95
N PRO A 7 -10.96 42.89 37.06
CA PRO A 7 -11.61 41.65 37.42
C PRO A 7 -10.58 40.51 37.43
N SER A 8 -10.49 39.81 38.56
CA SER A 8 -9.77 38.55 38.70
C SER A 8 -10.41 37.51 37.79
N TYR A 9 -9.63 36.96 36.85
CA TYR A 9 -10.06 35.88 35.98
C TYR A 9 -10.41 34.63 36.79
N ASN A 10 -11.61 34.09 36.53
CA ASN A 10 -12.04 32.77 36.97
C ASN A 10 -11.06 31.70 36.47
N VAL A 11 -10.57 30.87 37.39
CA VAL A 11 -9.84 29.63 37.08
C VAL A 11 -10.86 28.62 36.54
N LEU A 12 -10.89 28.44 35.22
CA LEU A 12 -11.59 27.30 34.61
C LEU A 12 -10.72 26.04 34.81
N SER A 13 -11.27 25.05 35.48
CA SER A 13 -10.66 23.73 35.67
C SER A 13 -10.45 23.05 34.31
N GLN A 14 -9.20 22.70 33.98
CA GLN A 14 -8.90 21.75 32.90
C GLN A 14 -9.27 20.33 33.34
N PRO A 15 -9.98 19.54 32.53
CA PRO A 15 -9.95 18.09 32.66
C PRO A 15 -8.71 17.57 31.91
N THR A 16 -7.66 17.21 32.64
CA THR A 16 -6.57 16.35 32.14
C THR A 16 -7.10 14.93 31.98
N ALA A 17 -7.61 14.61 30.80
CA ALA A 17 -7.75 13.23 30.34
C ALA A 17 -6.88 13.06 29.09
N GLN A 18 -5.61 12.70 29.29
CA GLN A 18 -4.80 12.16 28.20
C GLN A 18 -5.41 10.81 27.79
N PRO A 19 -5.77 10.59 26.52
CA PRO A 19 -6.23 9.29 26.08
C PRO A 19 -5.08 8.31 26.25
N SER A 20 -5.30 7.27 27.05
CA SER A 20 -4.36 6.16 27.20
C SER A 20 -4.18 5.51 25.83
N VAL A 21 -3.03 5.75 25.20
CA VAL A 21 -2.67 5.14 23.92
C VAL A 21 -2.58 3.64 24.16
N THR A 22 -3.53 2.89 23.63
CA THR A 22 -3.55 1.43 23.75
C THR A 22 -2.28 0.85 23.11
N ALA A 23 -1.75 -0.24 23.68
CA ALA A 23 -0.49 -0.86 23.23
C ALA A 23 -0.47 -1.18 21.72
N LYS A 24 -1.65 -1.43 21.13
CA LYS A 24 -1.85 -1.63 19.69
C LYS A 24 -1.46 -0.40 18.87
N HIS A 25 -1.89 0.81 19.27
CA HIS A 25 -1.50 2.05 18.59
C HIS A 25 -0.03 2.38 18.75
N LYS A 26 0.59 1.99 19.86
CA LYS A 26 2.04 2.14 20.05
C LYS A 26 2.82 1.20 19.13
N GLN A 27 2.40 -0.05 18.98
CA GLN A 27 2.98 -0.97 17.99
C GLN A 27 2.78 -0.46 16.56
N ASP A 28 1.58 -0.01 16.20
CA ASP A 28 1.30 0.55 14.87
C ASP A 28 2.18 1.77 14.57
N PHE A 29 2.45 2.61 15.58
CA PHE A 29 3.32 3.77 15.49
C PHE A 29 4.81 3.41 15.41
N ASP A 30 5.28 2.46 16.23
CA ASP A 30 6.66 1.97 16.17
C ASP A 30 6.94 1.27 14.83
N GLN A 31 5.94 0.57 14.26
CA GLN A 31 6.02 -0.02 12.93
C GLN A 31 5.98 1.04 11.80
N ALA A 32 5.34 2.19 12.05
CA ALA A 32 5.37 3.36 11.15
C ALA A 32 6.70 4.12 11.23
N LEU A 33 7.39 4.06 12.37
CA LEU A 33 8.72 4.64 12.62
C LEU A 33 9.88 3.74 12.20
N GLU A 34 9.64 2.53 11.68
CA GLU A 34 10.69 1.73 11.04
C GLU A 34 11.25 2.49 9.84
N LEU A 35 12.34 3.19 10.11
CA LEU A 35 13.19 3.87 9.16
C LEU A 35 13.60 2.85 8.10
N MET A 36 13.33 3.19 6.84
CA MET A 36 13.86 2.40 5.73
C MET A 36 15.37 2.23 5.91
N PRO A 37 15.92 1.05 5.58
CA PRO A 37 17.35 0.85 5.62
C PRO A 37 18.06 1.90 4.76
N ASP A 38 19.30 2.19 5.12
CA ASP A 38 20.13 3.12 4.40
C ASP A 38 20.17 2.81 2.88
N GLN A 39 20.02 3.85 2.05
CA GLN A 39 19.88 3.68 0.61
C GLN A 39 21.14 3.14 -0.06
N GLN A 40 22.32 3.41 0.49
CA GLN A 40 23.58 2.85 -0.02
C GLN A 40 23.62 1.33 0.25
N THR A 41 23.26 0.92 1.46
CA THR A 41 23.13 -0.49 1.84
C THR A 41 22.13 -1.23 0.94
N LEU A 42 20.98 -0.61 0.65
CA LEU A 42 19.98 -1.19 -0.25
C LEU A 42 20.49 -1.32 -1.69
N LYS A 43 21.25 -0.36 -2.21
CA LYS A 43 21.86 -0.45 -3.55
C LYS A 43 22.89 -1.58 -3.63
N GLU A 44 23.75 -1.74 -2.63
CA GLU A 44 24.74 -2.82 -2.58
C GLU A 44 24.07 -4.20 -2.51
N ARG A 45 23.01 -4.31 -1.71
CA ARG A 45 22.16 -5.50 -1.65
C ARG A 45 21.50 -5.79 -3.00
N GLN A 46 20.88 -4.79 -3.61
CA GLN A 46 20.28 -4.93 -4.93
C GLN A 46 21.31 -5.39 -5.95
N GLN A 47 22.51 -4.81 -5.98
CA GLN A 47 23.58 -5.20 -6.89
C GLN A 47 24.02 -6.65 -6.70
N ARG A 48 24.14 -7.13 -5.45
CA ARG A 48 24.47 -8.53 -5.17
C ARG A 48 23.39 -9.48 -5.67
N TRP A 49 22.12 -9.12 -5.50
CA TRP A 49 21.00 -9.87 -6.07
C TRP A 49 21.04 -9.86 -7.60
N MET A 50 21.31 -8.72 -8.24
CA MET A 50 21.50 -8.63 -9.70
C MET A 50 22.64 -9.49 -10.23
N GLN A 51 23.67 -9.74 -9.40
CA GLN A 51 24.81 -10.61 -9.71
C GLN A 51 24.53 -12.10 -9.49
N GLY A 52 23.33 -12.48 -9.04
CA GLY A 52 22.89 -13.88 -8.93
C GLY A 52 22.73 -14.40 -7.51
N ALA A 53 22.95 -13.59 -6.47
CA ALA A 53 22.55 -13.98 -5.11
C ALA A 53 21.03 -14.12 -5.01
N SER A 54 20.52 -14.96 -4.10
CA SER A 54 19.06 -15.10 -3.95
C SER A 54 18.45 -13.87 -3.28
N LEU A 55 17.18 -13.59 -3.60
CA LEU A 55 16.44 -12.47 -3.03
C LEU A 55 16.25 -12.65 -1.52
N GLU A 56 16.03 -13.89 -1.08
CA GLU A 56 15.86 -14.30 0.31
C GLU A 56 17.11 -14.07 1.14
N GLU A 57 18.28 -14.43 0.63
CA GLU A 57 19.56 -14.21 1.31
C GLU A 57 19.85 -12.71 1.46
N VAL A 58 19.65 -11.94 0.40
CA VAL A 58 19.94 -10.51 0.36
C VAL A 58 19.03 -9.71 1.30
N LEU A 59 17.81 -10.19 1.54
CA LEU A 59 16.81 -9.55 2.39
C LEU A 59 16.64 -10.20 3.78
N SER A 60 17.44 -11.22 4.10
CA SER A 60 17.30 -12.08 5.29
C SER A 60 17.30 -11.33 6.63
N ASP A 61 18.03 -10.22 6.74
CA ASP A 61 18.13 -9.45 7.99
C ASP A 61 16.88 -8.60 8.30
N PHE A 62 16.00 -8.42 7.33
CA PHE A 62 14.83 -7.54 7.47
C PHE A 62 13.59 -8.32 7.92
N ASN A 63 12.69 -7.65 8.66
CA ASN A 63 11.38 -8.23 8.95
C ASN A 63 10.49 -8.27 7.68
N LEU A 64 9.37 -8.99 7.73
CA LEU A 64 8.49 -9.20 6.57
C LEU A 64 7.95 -7.89 5.96
N ALA A 65 7.57 -6.91 6.80
CA ALA A 65 7.02 -5.64 6.34
C ALA A 65 8.09 -4.80 5.63
N THR A 66 9.29 -4.72 6.20
CA THR A 66 10.44 -4.04 5.58
C THR A 66 10.84 -4.72 4.28
N ARG A 67 10.92 -6.07 4.25
CA ARG A 67 11.20 -6.81 3.01
C ARG A 67 10.21 -6.46 1.92
N ARG A 68 8.91 -6.45 2.22
CA ARG A 68 7.85 -6.12 1.27
C ARG A 68 8.00 -4.70 0.72
N LYS A 69 8.30 -3.72 1.58
CA LYS A 69 8.59 -2.33 1.17
C LYS A 69 9.79 -2.27 0.21
N ILE A 70 10.88 -2.98 0.51
CA ILE A 70 12.08 -3.03 -0.33
C ILE A 70 11.77 -3.67 -1.69
N VAL A 71 11.05 -4.80 -1.71
CA VAL A 71 10.65 -5.48 -2.95
C VAL A 71 9.79 -4.57 -3.83
N TRP A 72 8.84 -3.84 -3.23
CA TRP A 72 8.06 -2.82 -3.93
C TRP A 72 8.92 -1.70 -4.51
N GLN A 73 9.88 -1.19 -3.74
CA GLN A 73 10.82 -0.16 -4.20
C GLN A 73 11.61 -0.67 -5.40
N TRP A 74 12.23 -1.84 -5.30
CA TRP A 74 13.04 -2.41 -6.38
C TRP A 74 12.21 -2.69 -7.63
N HIS A 75 10.98 -3.21 -7.48
CA HIS A 75 10.07 -3.46 -8.60
C HIS A 75 9.78 -2.17 -9.40
N GLN A 76 9.65 -1.04 -8.71
CA GLN A 76 9.40 0.28 -9.31
C GLN A 76 10.65 0.92 -9.92
N THR A 77 11.82 0.71 -9.35
CA THR A 77 13.06 1.37 -9.78
C THR A 77 13.90 0.57 -10.77
N LEU A 78 13.66 -0.74 -10.90
CA LEU A 78 14.39 -1.57 -11.85
C LEU A 78 14.14 -1.14 -13.31
N PRO A 79 15.19 -0.95 -14.11
CA PRO A 79 15.06 -0.72 -15.53
C PRO A 79 14.34 -1.89 -16.22
N SER A 80 13.49 -1.58 -17.19
CA SER A 80 12.73 -2.59 -17.94
C SER A 80 13.56 -3.37 -18.95
N ASP A 81 14.65 -2.78 -19.44
CA ASP A 81 15.48 -3.42 -20.45
C ASP A 81 16.40 -4.47 -19.82
N ASN A 82 16.27 -5.71 -20.30
CA ASN A 82 17.12 -6.86 -20.00
C ASN A 82 17.02 -7.50 -18.60
N GLN A 83 16.05 -7.12 -17.76
CA GLN A 83 15.90 -7.65 -16.39
C GLN A 83 14.58 -8.40 -16.16
N SER A 84 14.09 -9.10 -17.19
CA SER A 84 12.78 -9.77 -17.18
C SER A 84 12.66 -10.84 -16.11
N SER A 85 13.71 -11.62 -15.85
CA SER A 85 13.69 -12.69 -14.84
C SER A 85 13.70 -12.12 -13.41
N GLN A 86 14.51 -11.10 -13.13
CA GLN A 86 14.54 -10.41 -11.84
C GLN A 86 13.21 -9.72 -11.55
N ARG A 87 12.61 -9.08 -12.58
CA ARG A 87 11.26 -8.54 -12.47
C ARG A 87 10.23 -9.62 -12.16
N ALA A 88 10.24 -10.72 -12.90
CA ALA A 88 9.32 -11.84 -12.65
C ALA A 88 9.47 -12.39 -11.22
N GLN A 89 10.69 -12.43 -10.68
CA GLN A 89 10.92 -12.86 -9.29
C GLN A 89 10.30 -11.90 -8.28
N LEU A 90 10.50 -10.58 -8.43
CA LEU A 90 9.88 -9.59 -7.55
C LEU A 90 8.36 -9.60 -7.67
N GLU A 91 7.84 -9.70 -8.89
CA GLU A 91 6.40 -9.81 -9.15
C GLU A 91 5.85 -11.06 -8.47
N GLY A 92 6.46 -12.23 -8.62
CA GLY A 92 6.05 -13.45 -7.94
C GLY A 92 5.97 -13.28 -6.42
N LYS A 93 6.93 -12.56 -5.80
CA LYS A 93 6.90 -12.28 -4.35
C LYS A 93 5.81 -11.30 -3.92
N LEU A 94 5.43 -10.37 -4.78
CA LEU A 94 4.41 -9.37 -4.48
C LEU A 94 2.99 -9.88 -4.78
N ILE A 95 2.83 -10.63 -5.87
CA ILE A 95 1.53 -10.99 -6.45
C ILE A 95 1.04 -12.34 -5.93
N ALA A 96 1.88 -13.38 -5.91
CA ALA A 96 1.47 -14.74 -5.54
C ALA A 96 0.71 -14.82 -4.20
N PRO A 97 1.17 -14.22 -3.08
CA PRO A 97 0.42 -14.34 -1.83
C PRO A 97 -0.94 -13.66 -1.88
N ILE A 98 -1.09 -12.61 -2.69
CA ILE A 98 -2.37 -11.91 -2.86
C ILE A 98 -3.29 -12.76 -3.72
N GLN A 99 -2.77 -13.29 -4.83
CA GLN A 99 -3.52 -14.17 -5.72
C GLN A 99 -4.06 -15.40 -4.99
N GLU A 100 -3.22 -16.07 -4.20
CA GLU A 100 -3.62 -17.23 -3.39
C GLU A 100 -4.72 -16.87 -2.38
N HIS A 101 -4.59 -15.72 -1.71
CA HIS A 101 -5.60 -15.27 -0.75
C HIS A 101 -6.92 -14.92 -1.44
N LEU A 102 -6.87 -14.17 -2.54
CA LEU A 102 -8.04 -13.82 -3.33
C LEU A 102 -8.73 -15.06 -3.90
N TRP A 103 -7.95 -16.04 -4.37
CA TRP A 103 -8.47 -17.32 -4.82
C TRP A 103 -9.15 -18.08 -3.68
N SER A 104 -8.52 -18.20 -2.52
CA SER A 104 -9.10 -18.92 -1.39
C SER A 104 -10.42 -18.32 -0.91
N GLN A 105 -10.61 -17.01 -1.07
CA GLN A 105 -11.81 -16.31 -0.61
C GLN A 105 -12.91 -16.26 -1.66
N PHE A 106 -12.56 -16.04 -2.93
CA PHE A 106 -13.53 -15.78 -4.00
C PHE A 106 -13.53 -16.82 -5.12
N GLY A 107 -12.51 -17.68 -5.20
CA GLY A 107 -12.39 -18.74 -6.20
C GLY A 107 -13.41 -19.85 -5.95
N GLY A 108 -14.44 -19.90 -6.79
CA GLY A 108 -15.57 -20.82 -6.63
C GLY A 108 -16.89 -20.14 -6.26
N LEU A 109 -16.90 -18.83 -6.03
CA LEU A 109 -18.14 -18.07 -5.97
C LEU A 109 -18.75 -17.96 -7.36
N THR A 110 -20.08 -17.97 -7.42
CA THR A 110 -20.84 -17.82 -8.67
C THR A 110 -21.45 -16.45 -8.76
N LEU A 111 -21.54 -15.92 -9.98
CA LEU A 111 -22.18 -14.64 -10.26
C LEU A 111 -23.65 -14.61 -9.76
N PRO A 112 -24.20 -13.41 -9.46
CA PRO A 112 -23.57 -12.09 -9.56
C PRO A 112 -22.72 -11.73 -8.33
N VAL A 113 -21.71 -10.88 -8.54
CA VAL A 113 -20.94 -10.25 -7.46
C VAL A 113 -21.87 -9.45 -6.55
N LYS A 114 -21.57 -9.41 -5.24
CA LYS A 114 -22.27 -8.60 -4.23
C LYS A 114 -21.37 -7.42 -3.81
N PRO A 115 -21.38 -6.30 -4.54
CA PRO A 115 -20.33 -5.28 -4.41
C PRO A 115 -20.27 -4.63 -3.02
N GLN A 116 -21.40 -4.56 -2.31
CA GLN A 116 -21.47 -3.96 -0.98
C GLN A 116 -20.76 -4.81 0.10
N LEU A 117 -20.64 -6.11 -0.13
CA LEU A 117 -19.98 -7.04 0.79
C LEU A 117 -18.55 -7.33 0.33
N ASP A 118 -18.39 -7.66 -0.95
CA ASP A 118 -17.15 -8.27 -1.43
C ASP A 118 -16.07 -7.23 -1.78
N LEU A 119 -16.44 -6.02 -2.22
CA LEU A 119 -15.43 -4.99 -2.53
C LEU A 119 -14.67 -4.52 -1.28
N PRO A 120 -15.32 -4.25 -0.13
CA PRO A 120 -14.60 -3.98 1.12
C PRO A 120 -13.63 -5.09 1.52
N GLU A 121 -14.01 -6.35 1.33
CA GLU A 121 -13.18 -7.51 1.65
C GLU A 121 -11.98 -7.62 0.70
N LEU A 122 -12.21 -7.53 -0.62
CA LEU A 122 -11.17 -7.44 -1.64
C LEU A 122 -10.15 -6.35 -1.28
N ARG A 123 -10.62 -5.14 -0.97
CA ARG A 123 -9.75 -4.01 -0.61
C ARG A 123 -8.96 -4.24 0.66
N THR A 124 -9.50 -5.02 1.60
CA THR A 124 -8.81 -5.34 2.86
C THR A 124 -7.65 -6.26 2.58
N ILE A 125 -7.90 -7.34 1.83
CA ILE A 125 -6.86 -8.30 1.41
C ILE A 125 -5.77 -7.59 0.61
N VAL A 126 -6.13 -6.85 -0.43
CA VAL A 126 -5.14 -6.20 -1.30
C VAL A 126 -4.30 -5.18 -0.52
N ARG A 127 -4.90 -4.39 0.37
CA ARG A 127 -4.20 -3.34 1.13
C ARG A 127 -3.17 -3.88 2.11
N GLU A 128 -3.36 -5.09 2.63
CA GLU A 128 -2.39 -5.76 3.50
C GLU A 128 -1.04 -5.92 2.79
N PHE A 129 -1.04 -6.20 1.48
CA PHE A 129 0.17 -6.46 0.69
C PHE A 129 0.57 -5.28 -0.20
N ALA A 130 -0.39 -4.43 -0.58
CA ALA A 130 -0.22 -3.27 -1.42
C ALA A 130 -0.82 -2.02 -0.72
N PRO A 131 -0.06 -1.35 0.16
CA PRO A 131 -0.59 -0.24 0.95
C PRO A 131 -0.98 1.00 0.14
N THR A 132 -0.39 1.24 -1.03
CA THR A 132 -0.68 2.44 -1.84
C THR A 132 -1.64 2.16 -3.00
N GLY A 133 -2.43 3.15 -3.42
CA GLY A 133 -3.39 3.00 -4.51
C GLY A 133 -2.76 2.51 -5.82
N ARG A 134 -1.55 3.00 -6.15
CA ARG A 134 -0.80 2.55 -7.34
C ARG A 134 -0.32 1.10 -7.23
N GLN A 135 0.10 0.68 -6.04
CA GLN A 135 0.46 -0.72 -5.79
C GLN A 135 -0.79 -1.61 -5.92
N GLN A 136 -1.93 -1.18 -5.35
CA GLN A 136 -3.20 -1.91 -5.45
C GLN A 136 -3.61 -2.11 -6.91
N GLU A 137 -3.54 -1.05 -7.72
CA GLU A 137 -3.85 -1.10 -9.16
C GLU A 137 -2.91 -2.08 -9.88
N THR A 138 -1.60 -1.98 -9.62
CA THR A 138 -0.60 -2.86 -10.21
C THR A 138 -0.89 -4.32 -9.89
N VAL A 139 -1.18 -4.63 -8.62
CA VAL A 139 -1.51 -6.00 -8.18
C VAL A 139 -2.77 -6.49 -8.89
N LEU A 140 -3.85 -5.72 -8.83
CA LEU A 140 -5.15 -6.12 -9.36
C LEU A 140 -5.09 -6.34 -10.88
N LEU A 141 -4.34 -5.51 -11.61
CA LEU A 141 -4.11 -5.72 -13.04
C LEU A 141 -3.33 -7.00 -13.34
N LYS A 142 -2.30 -7.31 -12.53
CA LYS A 142 -1.51 -8.53 -12.68
C LYS A 142 -2.33 -9.79 -12.37
N VAL A 143 -2.99 -9.82 -11.21
CA VAL A 143 -3.89 -10.92 -10.82
C VAL A 143 -4.96 -11.13 -11.89
N LEU A 144 -5.60 -10.04 -12.38
CA LEU A 144 -6.60 -10.14 -13.44
C LEU A 144 -6.02 -10.73 -14.74
N GLY A 145 -4.77 -10.40 -15.08
CA GLY A 145 -4.07 -10.96 -16.23
C GLY A 145 -3.83 -12.47 -16.10
N GLU A 146 -3.48 -12.93 -14.90
CA GLU A 146 -3.19 -14.34 -14.61
C GLU A 146 -4.45 -15.20 -14.55
N ILE A 147 -5.53 -14.71 -13.92
CA ILE A 147 -6.76 -15.51 -13.71
C ILE A 147 -7.72 -15.50 -14.90
N LYS A 148 -7.61 -14.53 -15.83
CA LYS A 148 -8.49 -14.44 -17.01
C LYS A 148 -8.42 -15.69 -17.89
N SER A 149 -7.32 -16.43 -17.82
CA SER A 149 -7.09 -17.65 -18.59
C SER A 149 -7.58 -18.93 -17.91
N LEU A 150 -8.16 -18.82 -16.70
CA LEU A 150 -8.58 -19.96 -15.89
C LEU A 150 -10.11 -20.01 -15.77
N ASP A 151 -10.71 -21.14 -16.16
CA ASP A 151 -12.16 -21.39 -16.02
C ASP A 151 -12.60 -21.33 -14.54
N GLY A 152 -13.79 -20.78 -14.26
CA GLY A 152 -14.34 -20.67 -12.90
C GLY A 152 -13.93 -19.42 -12.12
N ASN A 153 -13.29 -18.45 -12.79
CA ASN A 153 -12.85 -17.18 -12.21
C ASN A 153 -13.69 -15.98 -12.61
N GLU A 154 -14.88 -16.20 -13.15
CA GLU A 154 -15.75 -15.15 -13.65
C GLU A 154 -16.13 -14.20 -12.52
N TYR A 155 -16.36 -14.73 -11.32
CA TYR A 155 -16.68 -13.94 -10.14
C TYR A 155 -15.54 -13.03 -9.71
N LEU A 156 -14.36 -13.62 -9.45
CA LEU A 156 -13.17 -12.87 -9.02
C LEU A 156 -12.74 -11.87 -10.11
N SER A 157 -12.83 -12.26 -11.38
CA SER A 157 -12.57 -11.37 -12.52
C SER A 157 -13.52 -10.18 -12.56
N ASP A 158 -14.83 -10.39 -12.36
CA ASP A 158 -15.82 -9.30 -12.33
C ASP A 158 -15.61 -8.38 -11.12
N LEU A 159 -15.33 -8.96 -9.95
CA LEU A 159 -15.05 -8.22 -8.72
C LEU A 159 -13.80 -7.33 -8.87
N ILE A 160 -12.71 -7.86 -9.41
CA ILE A 160 -11.48 -7.10 -9.67
C ILE A 160 -11.73 -5.98 -10.69
N ARG A 161 -12.46 -6.25 -11.78
CA ARG A 161 -12.78 -5.23 -12.79
C ARG A 161 -13.57 -4.06 -12.19
N ARG A 162 -14.54 -4.34 -11.32
CA ARG A 162 -15.32 -3.29 -10.62
C ARG A 162 -14.44 -2.44 -9.71
N GLU A 163 -13.51 -3.05 -8.98
CA GLU A 163 -12.58 -2.29 -8.15
C GLU A 163 -11.64 -1.43 -9.02
N LEU A 164 -11.09 -1.98 -10.10
CA LEU A 164 -10.22 -1.24 -11.03
C LEU A 164 -10.94 -0.04 -11.68
N GLN A 165 -12.23 -0.16 -12.00
CA GLN A 165 -13.05 0.96 -12.48
C GLN A 165 -13.13 2.13 -11.50
N THR A 166 -12.99 1.86 -10.19
CA THR A 166 -12.95 2.89 -9.15
C THR A 166 -11.52 3.39 -8.89
N LEU A 167 -10.56 2.47 -8.90
CA LEU A 167 -9.19 2.73 -8.47
C LEU A 167 -8.38 3.51 -9.49
N ILE A 168 -8.49 3.18 -10.79
CA ILE A 168 -7.73 3.84 -11.86
C ILE A 168 -8.05 5.34 -11.94
N PRO A 169 -9.33 5.78 -11.99
CA PRO A 169 -9.64 7.21 -12.00
C PRO A 169 -9.14 7.92 -10.73
N ARG A 170 -9.30 7.29 -9.57
CA ARG A 170 -8.85 7.85 -8.29
C ARG A 170 -7.33 8.04 -8.26
N ASN A 171 -6.56 7.06 -8.72
CA ASN A 171 -5.10 7.17 -8.80
C ASN A 171 -4.70 8.28 -9.79
N GLY A 172 -5.36 8.38 -10.94
CA GLY A 172 -5.14 9.46 -11.90
C GLY A 172 -5.40 10.85 -11.31
N MET A 173 -6.46 11.01 -10.50
CA MET A 173 -6.72 12.27 -9.79
C MET A 173 -5.61 12.61 -8.80
N VAL A 174 -5.14 11.65 -8.01
CA VAL A 174 -4.04 11.86 -7.06
C VAL A 174 -2.75 12.26 -7.79
N ASP A 175 -2.41 11.56 -8.87
CA ASP A 175 -1.24 11.89 -9.68
C ASP A 175 -1.33 13.29 -10.29
N ASN A 176 -2.51 13.68 -10.78
CA ASN A 176 -2.76 15.02 -11.31
C ASN A 176 -2.63 16.11 -10.24
N LEU A 177 -3.16 15.87 -9.04
CA LEU A 177 -3.03 16.79 -7.91
C LEU A 177 -1.57 16.96 -7.50
N ILE A 178 -0.79 15.88 -7.41
CA ILE A 178 0.64 15.94 -7.06
C ILE A 178 1.44 16.67 -8.15
N ARG A 179 1.15 16.43 -9.42
CA ARG A 179 1.88 17.06 -10.54
C ARG A 179 1.54 18.53 -10.73
N ASN A 180 0.31 18.94 -10.43
CA ASN A 180 -0.17 20.31 -10.63
C ASN A 180 -0.36 21.09 -9.33
N SER A 181 0.06 20.56 -8.16
CA SER A 181 -0.05 21.25 -6.87
C SER A 181 0.69 22.59 -6.82
N HIS A 182 1.69 22.77 -7.68
CA HIS A 182 2.45 24.02 -7.83
C HIS A 182 1.86 24.97 -8.87
N LYS A 183 0.83 24.55 -9.62
CA LYS A 183 0.06 25.36 -10.57
C LYS A 183 -1.28 25.72 -9.96
N LEU A 184 -1.27 26.32 -8.77
CA LEU A 184 -2.41 27.13 -8.36
C LEU A 184 -2.51 28.25 -9.40
N ASP A 185 -3.48 28.13 -10.32
CA ASP A 185 -3.83 29.20 -11.23
C ASP A 185 -4.16 30.44 -10.40
N LEU A 186 -3.18 31.33 -10.30
CA LEU A 186 -3.39 32.75 -10.05
C LEU A 186 -3.61 33.38 -11.43
N GLU A 187 -4.67 32.97 -12.12
CA GLU A 187 -5.23 33.76 -13.21
C GLU A 187 -6.36 34.59 -12.60
N GLU A 188 -6.05 35.87 -12.33
CA GLU A 188 -7.00 36.97 -12.08
C GLU A 188 -7.52 37.54 -13.41
#